data_AF-A0A7S0IAB5-F1
#
_entry.id   AF-A0A7S0IAB5-F1
#
_cell.length_a   1.000
_cell.length_b   1.000
_cell.length_c   1.000
_cell.angle_alpha   90.00
_cell.angle_beta   90.00
_cell.angle_gamma   90.00
#
_symmetry.space_group_name_H-M   'P 1'
#
loop_
_entity.id
_entity.type
_entity.pdbx_description
1 polymer ?
#
loop_
_entity_poly.entity_id
_entity_poly.type
_entity_poly.pdbx_seq_one_letter_code
_entity_poly.pdbx_strand_id
1 'polypeptide(L)'
;ASVLNLAVDAVMARYPRDDSPPASGDMLFTALERKRRAARRLVSAAGEECEPPRLLFSSLHGRIAAALARDEGSARWPVTTSAEPFREAAAAQTANGGARPIRRIVVLSPDAPTALTDPPSPEDVYVIGGLCDYKRIANATLDRAEAFGVEAGRLPIEETLGTNLNVNILTVNQTCECLFRARLNGGDWGEALSAVLPRRKMEEVEETRRRRGEGR
;
A
#
# COMPACT_ATOMS: atom_id res chain seq x y z
N ALA A 1 0.45 -20.38 5.95
CA ALA A 1 -0.57 -19.34 5.77
C ALA A 1 0.07 -18.11 5.12
N SER A 2 -0.35 -17.84 3.89
CA SER A 2 0.11 -16.74 3.01
C SER A 2 -0.63 -15.41 3.23
N VAL A 3 -1.56 -15.40 4.20
CA VAL A 3 -2.36 -14.22 4.56
C VAL A 3 -1.46 -13.04 4.92
N LEU A 4 -1.81 -11.86 4.39
CA LEU A 4 -1.19 -10.59 4.73
C LEU A 4 -2.28 -9.58 5.06
N ASN A 5 -2.10 -8.79 6.12
CA ASN A 5 -3.03 -7.71 6.47
C ASN A 5 -2.53 -6.40 5.86
N LEU A 6 -3.29 -5.86 4.92
CA LEU A 6 -2.99 -4.59 4.27
C LEU A 6 -4.08 -3.58 4.60
N ALA A 7 -3.68 -2.44 5.16
CA ALA A 7 -4.57 -1.30 5.33
C ALA A 7 -4.23 -0.26 4.26
N VAL A 8 -5.23 0.26 3.54
CA VAL A 8 -5.10 1.48 2.76
C VAL A 8 -5.77 2.58 3.55
N ASP A 9 -4.97 3.55 4.00
CA ASP A 9 -5.47 4.66 4.78
C ASP A 9 -5.70 5.87 3.87
N ALA A 10 -6.88 6.48 4.02
CA ALA A 10 -7.22 7.72 3.33
C ALA A 10 -6.47 8.89 3.98
N VAL A 11 -5.18 9.00 3.66
CA VAL A 11 -4.34 10.12 4.09
C VAL A 11 -4.86 11.39 3.42
N MET A 12 -5.64 12.18 4.16
CA MET A 12 -6.12 13.50 3.71
C MET A 12 -5.06 14.55 4.06
N ALA A 13 -3.98 14.61 3.31
CA ALA A 13 -3.13 15.79 3.35
C ALA A 13 -3.78 16.87 2.46
N ARG A 14 -4.61 17.73 3.08
CA ARG A 14 -5.21 19.00 2.56
C ARG A 14 -6.68 19.04 2.16
N TYR A 15 -7.49 18.00 2.34
CA TYR A 15 -8.94 18.17 2.21
C TYR A 15 -9.57 18.35 3.60
N PRO A 16 -10.17 19.51 3.92
CA PRO A 16 -11.06 19.60 5.08
C PRO A 16 -12.15 18.53 4.95
N ARG A 17 -12.74 18.11 6.07
CA ARG A 17 -13.89 17.20 6.08
C ARG A 17 -15.01 17.85 5.25
N ASP A 18 -15.06 17.49 3.97
CA ASP A 18 -16.08 17.90 3.02
C ASP A 18 -16.93 16.67 2.74
N ASP A 19 -18.15 16.67 3.27
CA ASP A 19 -19.13 15.60 3.09
C ASP A 19 -19.94 15.77 1.80
N SER A 20 -19.65 16.80 1.00
CA SER A 20 -20.33 17.04 -0.27
C SER A 20 -20.07 15.88 -1.25
N PRO A 21 -21.10 15.39 -1.97
CA PRO A 21 -20.90 14.32 -2.94
C PRO A 21 -19.94 14.77 -4.06
N PRO A 22 -19.02 13.90 -4.51
CA PRO A 22 -18.11 14.24 -5.60
C PRO A 22 -18.90 14.47 -6.89
N ALA A 23 -18.56 15.56 -7.61
CA ALA A 23 -19.21 15.91 -8.87
C ALA A 23 -18.88 14.89 -9.98
N SER A 24 -19.75 14.75 -10.98
CA SER A 24 -19.46 13.93 -12.16
C SER A 24 -18.23 14.46 -12.90
N GLY A 25 -17.18 13.65 -13.04
CA GLY A 25 -15.87 14.05 -13.59
C GLY A 25 -14.80 14.39 -12.55
N ASP A 26 -15.12 14.27 -11.26
CA ASP A 26 -14.17 14.46 -10.17
C ASP A 26 -13.03 13.42 -10.20
N MET A 27 -11.79 13.92 -10.00
CA MET A 27 -10.58 13.09 -9.97
C MET A 27 -10.63 12.02 -8.88
N LEU A 28 -11.42 12.22 -7.82
CA LEU A 28 -11.67 11.22 -6.78
C LEU A 28 -12.29 9.94 -7.35
N PHE A 29 -13.26 10.07 -8.26
CA PHE A 29 -13.91 8.93 -8.92
C PHE A 29 -12.89 8.14 -9.77
N THR A 30 -12.06 8.85 -10.52
CA THR A 30 -10.99 8.22 -11.33
C THR A 30 -9.94 7.52 -10.45
N ALA A 31 -9.58 8.10 -9.30
CA ALA A 31 -8.65 7.50 -8.36
C ALA A 31 -9.21 6.20 -7.74
N LEU A 32 -10.51 6.18 -7.41
CA LEU A 32 -11.20 4.99 -6.91
C LEU A 32 -11.29 3.89 -7.95
N GLU A 33 -11.61 4.20 -9.21
CA GLU A 33 -11.60 3.22 -10.31
C GLU A 33 -10.20 2.60 -10.55
N ARG A 34 -9.14 3.40 -10.44
CA ARG A 34 -7.76 2.88 -10.53
C ARG A 34 -7.44 1.91 -9.39
N LYS A 35 -7.96 2.16 -8.19
CA LYS A 35 -7.81 1.28 -7.02
C LYS A 35 -8.66 0.02 -7.13
N ARG A 36 -9.85 0.11 -7.73
CA ARG A 36 -10.68 -1.06 -8.08
C ARG A 36 -9.93 -2.04 -8.97
N ARG A 37 -9.35 -1.54 -10.07
CA ARG A 37 -8.56 -2.37 -10.99
C ARG A 37 -7.38 -3.03 -10.25
N ALA A 38 -6.81 -2.33 -9.28
CA ALA A 38 -5.72 -2.85 -8.47
C ALA A 38 -6.11 -3.93 -7.48
N ALA A 39 -7.20 -3.71 -6.74
CA ALA A 39 -7.73 -4.69 -5.80
C ALA A 39 -8.04 -5.99 -6.53
N ARG A 40 -8.67 -5.92 -7.72
CA ARG A 40 -8.90 -7.09 -8.59
C ARG A 40 -7.60 -7.76 -9.03
N ARG A 41 -6.58 -6.98 -9.41
CA ARG A 41 -5.27 -7.52 -9.76
C ARG A 41 -4.59 -8.20 -8.58
N LEU A 42 -4.70 -7.67 -7.37
CA LEU A 42 -4.17 -8.29 -6.17
C LEU A 42 -4.86 -9.61 -5.86
N VAL A 43 -6.19 -9.63 -5.91
CA VAL A 43 -6.98 -10.85 -5.71
C VAL A 43 -6.63 -11.88 -6.78
N SER A 44 -6.48 -11.46 -8.04
CA SER A 44 -6.05 -12.34 -9.13
C SER A 44 -4.60 -12.82 -8.98
N ALA A 45 -3.70 -11.97 -8.47
CA ALA A 45 -2.30 -12.30 -8.24
C ALA A 45 -2.11 -13.23 -7.04
N ALA A 46 -3.07 -13.28 -6.12
CA ALA A 46 -3.07 -14.24 -5.02
C ALA A 46 -3.21 -15.69 -5.49
N GLY A 47 -3.76 -15.95 -6.69
CA GLY A 47 -3.97 -17.30 -7.19
C GLY A 47 -5.02 -18.07 -6.38
N GLU A 48 -5.37 -19.28 -6.83
CA GLU A 48 -6.38 -20.11 -6.15
C GLU A 48 -5.81 -20.85 -4.91
N GLU A 49 -4.50 -21.11 -4.89
CA GLU A 49 -3.84 -21.89 -3.83
C GLU A 49 -3.39 -21.04 -2.62
N CYS A 50 -3.48 -19.71 -2.70
CA CYS A 50 -3.05 -18.81 -1.63
C CYS A 50 -4.22 -17.96 -1.12
N GLU A 51 -4.36 -17.91 0.21
CA GLU A 51 -5.38 -17.08 0.85
C GLU A 51 -5.20 -15.61 0.44
N PRO A 52 -6.28 -14.93 0.00
CA PRO A 52 -6.20 -13.55 -0.43
C PRO A 52 -5.79 -12.64 0.73
N PRO A 53 -5.06 -11.54 0.46
CA PRO A 53 -4.71 -10.59 1.50
C PRO A 53 -5.98 -9.97 2.10
N ARG A 54 -5.96 -9.76 3.41
CA ARG A 54 -7.03 -9.08 4.13
C ARG A 54 -6.85 -7.58 3.94
N LEU A 55 -7.76 -6.99 3.16
CA LEU A 55 -7.71 -5.57 2.84
C LEU A 55 -8.62 -4.77 3.76
N LEU A 56 -8.10 -3.72 4.37
CA LEU A 56 -8.81 -2.75 5.19
C LEU A 56 -8.70 -1.37 4.54
N PHE A 57 -9.82 -0.72 4.24
CA PHE A 57 -9.81 0.71 3.94
C PHE A 57 -10.23 1.48 5.19
N SER A 58 -9.35 2.36 5.65
CA SER A 58 -9.51 3.12 6.90
C SER A 58 -9.55 4.62 6.63
N SER A 59 -10.02 5.37 7.61
CA SER A 59 -10.28 6.82 7.49
C SER A 59 -11.23 7.17 6.33
N LEU A 60 -12.18 6.29 6.02
CA LEU A 60 -13.13 6.53 4.93
C LEU A 60 -14.25 7.46 5.42
N HIS A 61 -14.14 8.73 5.07
CA HIS A 61 -15.14 9.76 5.38
C HIS A 61 -15.36 10.73 4.22
N GLY A 62 -16.48 11.46 4.29
CA GLY A 62 -16.88 12.48 3.32
C GLY A 62 -16.94 12.00 1.87
N ARG A 63 -16.38 12.80 0.96
CA ARG A 63 -16.43 12.55 -0.50
C ARG A 63 -16.01 11.15 -0.91
N ILE A 64 -15.00 10.59 -0.23
CA ILE A 64 -14.45 9.28 -0.61
C ILE A 64 -15.39 8.15 -0.19
N ALA A 65 -15.95 8.23 1.01
CA ALA A 65 -16.99 7.29 1.45
C ALA A 65 -18.22 7.36 0.54
N ALA A 66 -18.65 8.59 0.18
CA ALA A 66 -19.77 8.80 -0.73
C ALA A 66 -19.52 8.24 -2.14
N ALA A 67 -18.31 8.40 -2.68
CA ALA A 67 -17.95 7.83 -3.98
C ALA A 67 -17.89 6.29 -3.93
N LEU A 68 -17.34 5.71 -2.87
CA LEU A 68 -17.27 4.26 -2.71
C LEU A 68 -18.67 3.65 -2.59
N ALA A 69 -19.56 4.26 -1.80
CA ALA A 69 -20.94 3.83 -1.64
C ALA A 69 -21.75 3.82 -2.95
N ARG A 70 -21.38 4.67 -3.93
CA ARG A 70 -22.03 4.75 -5.25
C ARG A 70 -21.46 3.75 -6.27
N ASP A 71 -20.34 3.09 -5.98
CA ASP A 71 -19.80 2.03 -6.82
C ASP A 71 -20.45 0.69 -6.44
N GLU A 72 -21.40 0.23 -7.26
CA GLU A 72 -22.07 -1.07 -7.11
C GLU A 72 -21.07 -2.25 -7.10
N GLY A 73 -19.87 -2.05 -7.64
CA GLY A 73 -18.79 -3.03 -7.66
C GLY A 73 -18.02 -3.15 -6.34
N SER A 74 -17.92 -2.08 -5.55
CA SER A 74 -17.06 -2.00 -4.36
C SER A 74 -17.59 -2.83 -3.19
N ALA A 75 -18.91 -2.93 -3.06
CA ALA A 75 -19.59 -3.75 -2.07
C ALA A 75 -19.29 -5.26 -2.21
N ARG A 76 -18.79 -5.69 -3.39
CA ARG A 76 -18.42 -7.09 -3.67
C ARG A 76 -16.95 -7.38 -3.41
N TRP A 77 -16.15 -6.38 -3.03
CA TRP A 77 -14.73 -6.62 -2.76
C TRP A 77 -14.59 -7.32 -1.41
N PRO A 78 -13.64 -8.25 -1.26
CA PRO A 78 -13.28 -8.80 0.05
C PRO A 78 -12.44 -7.77 0.83
N VAL A 79 -12.98 -6.56 1.01
CA VAL A 79 -12.37 -5.42 1.68
C VAL A 79 -13.26 -5.03 2.84
N THR A 80 -12.67 -4.92 4.02
CA THR A 80 -13.33 -4.29 5.15
C THR A 80 -13.15 -2.78 5.04
N THR A 81 -14.22 -2.02 5.28
CA THR A 81 -14.18 -0.56 5.28
C THR A 81 -14.43 -0.03 6.69
N SER A 82 -13.76 1.07 7.06
CA SER A 82 -13.94 1.73 8.35
C SER A 82 -13.78 3.24 8.21
N ALA A 83 -14.64 3.99 8.90
CA ALA A 83 -14.50 5.43 9.07
C ALA A 83 -13.37 5.78 10.05
N GLU A 84 -13.06 4.87 10.97
CA GLU A 84 -11.98 5.04 11.94
C GLU A 84 -10.60 4.93 11.29
N PRO A 85 -9.56 5.54 11.90
CA PRO A 85 -8.20 5.39 11.44
C PRO A 85 -7.71 3.94 11.48
N PHE A 86 -6.64 3.66 10.74
CA PHE A 86 -6.10 2.31 10.56
C PHE A 86 -5.83 1.58 11.89
N ARG A 87 -5.43 2.29 12.95
CA ARG A 87 -5.10 1.69 14.25
C ARG A 87 -6.33 1.12 14.95
N GLU A 88 -7.37 1.93 15.08
CA GLU A 88 -8.65 1.55 15.68
C GLU A 88 -9.38 0.52 14.81
N ALA A 89 -9.37 0.73 13.50
CA ALA A 89 -10.01 -0.17 12.54
C ALA A 89 -9.35 -1.56 12.51
N ALA A 90 -8.02 -1.64 12.60
CA ALA A 90 -7.33 -2.92 12.67
C ALA A 90 -7.61 -3.64 14.00
N ALA A 91 -7.62 -2.93 15.13
CA ALA A 91 -7.99 -3.50 16.42
C ALA A 91 -9.42 -4.07 16.44
N ALA A 92 -10.38 -3.36 15.83
CA ALA A 92 -11.76 -3.82 15.71
C ALA A 92 -11.89 -5.11 14.87
N GLN A 93 -11.09 -5.26 13.81
CA GLN A 93 -11.10 -6.49 13.00
C GLN A 93 -10.58 -7.71 13.77
N THR A 94 -9.57 -7.54 14.61
CA THR A 94 -9.06 -8.61 15.48
C THR A 94 -10.10 -9.00 16.54
N ALA A 95 -10.79 -8.02 17.12
CA ALA A 95 -11.82 -8.27 18.13
C ALA A 95 -13.04 -9.04 17.60
N ASN A 96 -13.43 -8.82 16.34
CA ASN A 96 -14.59 -9.46 15.72
C ASN A 96 -14.34 -10.91 15.23
N GLY A 97 -13.32 -11.59 15.77
CA GLY A 97 -13.04 -13.01 15.53
C GLY A 97 -12.50 -13.34 14.14
N GLY A 98 -12.16 -12.32 13.33
CA GLY A 98 -11.74 -12.50 11.95
C GLY A 98 -10.26 -12.84 11.79
N ALA A 99 -9.36 -12.21 12.56
CA ALA A 99 -7.91 -12.19 12.30
C ALA A 99 -7.05 -12.64 13.50
N ARG A 100 -5.81 -13.05 13.23
CA ARG A 100 -4.77 -13.32 14.25
C ARG A 100 -4.54 -12.06 15.11
N PRO A 101 -4.04 -12.17 16.36
CA PRO A 101 -3.64 -10.99 17.13
C PRO A 101 -2.63 -10.16 16.35
N ILE A 102 -2.88 -8.86 16.25
CA ILE A 102 -1.95 -7.94 15.60
C ILE A 102 -0.74 -7.77 16.51
N ARG A 103 0.45 -8.09 15.99
CA ARG A 103 1.72 -7.93 16.69
C ARG A 103 2.22 -6.49 16.60
N ARG A 104 2.17 -5.90 15.40
CA ARG A 104 2.55 -4.50 15.14
C ARG A 104 1.84 -3.92 13.92
N ILE A 105 1.85 -2.60 13.84
CA ILE A 105 1.35 -1.83 12.70
C ILE A 105 2.53 -1.06 12.11
N VAL A 106 2.72 -1.18 10.80
CA VAL A 106 3.81 -0.54 10.05
C VAL A 106 3.22 0.34 8.96
N VAL A 107 3.43 1.64 9.04
CA VAL A 107 3.05 2.58 7.99
C VAL A 107 4.14 2.65 6.93
N LEU A 108 3.74 2.41 5.69
CA LEU A 108 4.64 2.52 4.55
C LEU A 108 4.81 3.97 4.13
N SER A 109 6.06 4.42 4.18
CA SER A 109 6.46 5.75 3.74
C SER A 109 7.74 5.66 2.93
N PRO A 110 7.83 6.28 1.74
CA PRO A 110 9.09 6.39 1.01
C PRO A 110 10.14 7.22 1.78
N ASP A 111 9.68 8.05 2.72
CA ASP A 111 10.52 8.95 3.53
C ASP A 111 10.98 8.31 4.85
N ALA A 112 10.55 7.07 5.14
CA ALA A 112 10.96 6.38 6.38
C ALA A 112 12.47 6.05 6.36
N PRO A 113 13.17 6.21 7.50
CA PRO A 113 14.60 5.93 7.59
C PRO A 113 14.92 4.43 7.50
N THR A 114 13.97 3.57 7.90
CA THR A 114 14.16 2.12 8.00
C THR A 114 13.56 1.40 6.81
N ALA A 115 14.36 0.55 6.15
CA ALA A 115 13.88 -0.34 5.10
C ALA A 115 13.30 -1.64 5.65
N LEU A 116 12.25 -2.16 5.02
CA LEU A 116 11.68 -3.47 5.31
C LEU A 116 12.51 -4.55 4.64
N THR A 117 13.49 -5.12 5.33
CA THR A 117 14.34 -6.21 4.81
C THR A 117 13.77 -7.59 5.12
N ASP A 118 13.04 -7.72 6.23
CA ASP A 118 12.47 -9.00 6.64
C ASP A 118 11.24 -9.38 5.81
N PRO A 119 10.93 -10.68 5.68
CA PRO A 119 9.71 -11.14 5.02
C PRO A 119 8.47 -10.56 5.72
N PRO A 120 7.48 -10.04 4.96
CA PRO A 120 6.25 -9.54 5.56
C PRO A 120 5.54 -10.60 6.42
N SER A 121 5.00 -10.20 7.56
CA SER A 121 4.39 -11.14 8.53
C SER A 121 2.86 -11.13 8.46
N PRO A 122 2.19 -12.30 8.60
CA PRO A 122 0.74 -12.39 8.75
C PRO A 122 0.21 -11.79 10.07
N GLU A 123 1.08 -11.52 11.03
CA GLU A 123 0.73 -10.92 12.33
C GLU A 123 0.91 -9.39 12.34
N ASP A 124 1.50 -8.84 11.28
CA ASP A 124 1.72 -7.41 11.13
C ASP A 124 0.63 -6.81 10.22
N VAL A 125 0.34 -5.52 10.41
CA VAL A 125 -0.56 -4.73 9.54
C VAL A 125 0.27 -3.70 8.80
N TYR A 126 0.29 -3.78 7.47
CA TYR A 126 1.00 -2.82 6.63
C TYR A 126 0.04 -1.75 6.11
N VAL A 127 0.26 -0.50 6.51
CA VAL A 127 -0.59 0.64 6.17
C VAL A 127 0.01 1.39 5.00
N ILE A 128 -0.74 1.54 3.91
CA ILE A 128 -0.32 2.22 2.69
C ILE A 128 -1.15 3.50 2.53
N GLY A 129 -0.47 4.64 2.45
CA GLY A 129 -1.14 5.91 2.17
C GLY A 129 -1.57 6.07 0.71
N GLY A 130 -2.48 7.00 0.45
CA GLY A 130 -2.71 7.50 -0.91
C GLY A 130 -4.04 7.11 -1.52
N LEU A 131 -5.15 7.22 -0.77
CA LEU A 131 -6.47 7.16 -1.38
C LEU A 131 -6.67 8.28 -2.44
N CYS A 132 -6.02 9.43 -2.31
CA CYS A 132 -6.33 10.61 -3.14
C CYS A 132 -5.16 11.56 -3.48
N ASP A 133 -3.90 11.11 -3.58
CA ASP A 133 -2.82 12.04 -3.95
C ASP A 133 -2.36 11.88 -5.40
N TYR A 134 -2.62 12.91 -6.20
CA TYR A 134 -1.98 13.15 -7.50
C TYR A 134 -0.62 13.85 -7.34
N LYS A 135 -0.29 14.35 -6.15
CA LYS A 135 1.00 14.96 -5.83
C LYS A 135 1.56 14.34 -4.56
N ARG A 136 2.81 13.88 -4.63
CA ARG A 136 3.55 13.45 -3.43
C ARG A 136 3.70 14.64 -2.48
N ILE A 137 3.32 14.44 -1.24
CA ILE A 137 3.61 15.34 -0.13
C ILE A 137 4.68 14.65 0.71
N ALA A 138 5.85 15.28 0.81
CA ALA A 138 6.94 14.73 1.61
C ALA A 138 6.50 14.56 3.07
N ASN A 139 6.92 13.47 3.69
CA ASN A 139 6.66 13.10 5.08
C ASN A 139 5.20 12.84 5.45
N ALA A 140 4.21 13.01 4.55
CA ALA A 140 2.80 12.92 4.92
C ALA A 140 2.40 11.59 5.60
N THR A 141 2.92 10.45 5.11
CA THR A 141 2.69 9.15 5.74
C THR A 141 3.62 8.87 6.92
N LEU A 142 4.82 9.47 6.93
CA LEU A 142 5.76 9.37 8.04
C LEU A 142 5.22 10.11 9.27
N ASP A 143 4.84 11.38 9.12
CA ASP A 143 4.22 12.21 10.16
C ASP A 143 2.96 11.53 10.71
N ARG A 144 2.21 10.83 9.85
CA ARG A 144 1.02 10.07 10.26
C ARG A 144 1.36 8.83 11.06
N ALA A 145 2.47 8.15 10.78
CA ALA A 145 2.95 7.06 11.62
C ALA A 145 3.32 7.57 13.02
N GLU A 146 4.05 8.68 13.08
CA GLU A 146 4.46 9.34 14.31
C GLU A 146 3.26 9.80 15.14
N ALA A 147 2.26 10.43 14.51
CA ALA A 147 1.04 10.88 15.17
C ALA A 147 0.24 9.76 15.85
N PHE A 148 0.31 8.54 15.32
CA PHE A 148 -0.34 7.35 15.90
C PHE A 148 0.60 6.50 16.77
N GLY A 149 1.86 6.91 16.91
CA GLY A 149 2.87 6.19 17.69
C GLY A 149 3.17 4.79 17.16
N VAL A 150 3.15 4.60 15.84
CA VAL A 150 3.38 3.29 15.18
C VAL A 150 4.67 3.31 14.35
N GLU A 151 5.17 2.13 13.99
CA GLU A 151 6.39 1.99 13.17
C GLU A 151 6.16 2.56 11.76
N ALA A 152 7.21 3.17 11.20
CA ALA A 152 7.26 3.55 9.79
C ALA A 152 8.36 2.76 9.07
N GLY A 153 8.08 2.28 7.87
CA GLY A 153 9.05 1.55 7.05
C GLY A 153 8.94 1.92 5.58
N ARG A 154 10.07 1.87 4.86
CA ARG A 154 10.10 2.00 3.40
C ARG A 154 10.36 0.65 2.75
N LEU A 155 9.96 0.50 1.49
CA LEU A 155 10.38 -0.66 0.71
C LEU A 155 11.90 -0.64 0.51
N PRO A 156 12.57 -1.80 0.47
CA PRO A 156 14.01 -1.88 0.38
C PRO A 156 14.51 -1.69 -1.07
N ILE A 157 14.05 -0.64 -1.75
CA ILE A 157 14.35 -0.39 -3.18
C ILE A 157 15.84 -0.11 -3.36
N GLU A 158 16.41 0.75 -2.51
CA GLU A 158 17.80 1.16 -2.60
C GLU A 158 18.76 0.00 -2.25
N GLU A 159 18.39 -0.78 -1.23
CA GLU A 159 19.12 -1.95 -0.77
C GLU A 159 19.15 -3.06 -1.83
N THR A 160 18.06 -3.19 -2.59
CA THR A 160 17.87 -4.29 -3.54
C THR A 160 18.35 -3.93 -4.95
N LEU A 161 18.04 -2.71 -5.41
CA LEU A 161 18.27 -2.27 -6.79
C LEU A 161 19.42 -1.27 -6.91
N GLY A 162 19.78 -0.58 -5.83
CA GLY A 162 20.85 0.41 -5.76
C GLY A 162 20.35 1.84 -5.52
N THR A 163 21.24 2.71 -5.05
CA THR A 163 21.01 4.15 -4.83
C THR A 163 20.85 4.93 -6.14
N ASN A 164 20.18 6.10 -6.10
CA ASN A 164 19.99 7.05 -7.22
C ASN A 164 19.05 6.59 -8.34
N LEU A 165 18.13 5.68 -8.02
CA LEU A 165 17.11 5.30 -8.96
C LEU A 165 15.92 6.27 -8.87
N ASN A 166 15.34 6.66 -10.01
CA ASN A 166 14.14 7.50 -10.09
C ASN A 166 12.84 6.73 -9.66
N VAL A 167 12.98 5.66 -8.86
CA VAL A 167 11.92 4.69 -8.50
C VAL A 167 11.57 4.65 -7.01
N ASN A 168 11.97 5.64 -6.22
CA ASN A 168 11.72 5.62 -4.77
C ASN A 168 10.24 5.72 -4.37
N ILE A 169 9.33 5.96 -5.33
CA ILE A 169 7.89 6.12 -5.06
C ILE A 169 7.09 5.19 -5.95
N LEU A 170 6.35 4.28 -5.30
CA LEU A 170 5.42 3.35 -5.93
C LEU A 170 3.98 3.80 -5.73
N THR A 171 3.11 3.36 -6.64
CA THR A 171 1.66 3.48 -6.42
C THR A 171 1.20 2.53 -5.32
N VAL A 172 0.04 2.80 -4.72
CA VAL A 172 -0.61 1.91 -3.73
C VAL A 172 -0.65 0.47 -4.23
N ASN A 173 -1.02 0.31 -5.50
CA ASN A 173 -1.18 -0.98 -6.16
C ASN A 173 0.12 -1.75 -6.23
N GLN A 174 1.18 -1.09 -6.69
CA GLN A 174 2.52 -1.67 -6.77
C GLN A 174 3.07 -2.00 -5.39
N THR A 175 2.81 -1.14 -4.40
CA THR A 175 3.22 -1.36 -3.03
C THR A 175 2.56 -2.61 -2.45
N CYS A 176 1.23 -2.73 -2.58
CA CYS A 176 0.49 -3.92 -2.16
C CYS A 176 0.99 -5.19 -2.85
N GLU A 177 1.20 -5.15 -4.18
CA GLU A 177 1.68 -6.30 -4.95
C GLU A 177 3.09 -6.72 -4.54
N CYS A 178 3.98 -5.75 -4.29
CA CYS A 178 5.34 -6.00 -3.83
C CYS A 178 5.36 -6.68 -2.46
N LEU A 179 4.59 -6.17 -1.49
CA LEU A 179 4.48 -6.79 -0.16
C LEU A 179 3.96 -8.23 -0.26
N PHE A 180 2.96 -8.46 -1.10
CA PHE A 180 2.36 -9.77 -1.26
C PHE A 180 3.34 -10.77 -1.90
N ARG A 181 4.04 -10.37 -2.96
CA ARG A 181 5.09 -11.20 -3.59
C ARG A 181 6.23 -11.50 -2.62
N ALA A 182 6.72 -10.48 -1.90
CA ALA A 182 7.75 -10.64 -0.88
C ALA A 182 7.32 -11.62 0.23
N ARG A 183 6.03 -11.66 0.59
CA ARG A 183 5.52 -12.67 1.54
C ARG A 183 5.61 -14.08 0.96
N LEU A 184 5.19 -14.25 -0.29
CA LEU A 184 5.08 -15.56 -0.94
C LEU A 184 6.44 -16.19 -1.22
N ASN A 185 7.42 -15.39 -1.64
CA ASN A 185 8.77 -15.85 -1.96
C ASN A 185 9.74 -15.85 -0.76
N GLY A 186 9.23 -15.65 0.46
CA GLY A 186 10.04 -15.73 1.67
C GLY A 186 10.96 -14.53 1.90
N GLY A 187 10.61 -13.35 1.39
CA GLY A 187 11.33 -12.09 1.59
C GLY A 187 12.33 -11.77 0.50
N ASP A 188 12.25 -12.40 -0.67
CA ASP A 188 13.06 -12.00 -1.82
C ASP A 188 12.50 -10.72 -2.44
N TRP A 189 12.96 -9.59 -1.90
CA TRP A 189 12.62 -8.26 -2.38
C TRP A 189 13.16 -7.99 -3.78
N GLY A 190 14.24 -8.66 -4.21
CA GLY A 190 14.80 -8.57 -5.56
C GLY A 190 13.80 -9.02 -6.60
N GLU A 191 13.31 -10.24 -6.43
CA GLU A 191 12.28 -10.79 -7.29
C GLU A 191 10.97 -9.99 -7.18
N ALA A 192 10.53 -9.68 -5.96
CA ALA A 192 9.26 -8.98 -5.72
C ALA A 192 9.21 -7.59 -6.36
N LEU A 193 10.27 -6.80 -6.22
CA LEU A 193 10.37 -5.47 -6.83
C LEU A 193 10.51 -5.56 -8.34
N SER A 194 11.32 -6.49 -8.85
CA SER A 194 11.53 -6.67 -10.30
C SER A 194 10.25 -7.08 -11.04
N ALA A 195 9.39 -7.86 -10.39
CA ALA A 195 8.11 -8.29 -10.95
C ALA A 195 7.07 -7.16 -11.04
N VAL A 196 7.17 -6.14 -10.18
CA VAL A 196 6.18 -5.06 -10.06
C VAL A 196 6.61 -3.79 -10.79
N LEU A 197 7.92 -3.56 -10.91
CA LEU A 197 8.46 -2.39 -11.58
C LEU A 197 8.34 -2.50 -13.11
N PRO A 198 7.99 -1.40 -13.82
CA PRO A 198 7.97 -1.37 -15.28
C PRO A 198 9.32 -1.76 -15.89
N ARG A 199 9.32 -2.52 -17.00
CA ARG A 199 10.54 -2.96 -17.71
C ARG A 199 11.55 -1.84 -17.98
N ARG A 200 11.09 -0.69 -18.48
CA ARG A 200 11.95 0.51 -18.71
C ARG A 200 12.77 0.93 -17.49
N LYS A 201 12.25 0.72 -16.27
CA LYS A 201 12.94 1.05 -15.02
C LYS A 201 13.97 0.00 -14.66
N MET A 202 13.74 -1.27 -15.01
CA MET A 202 14.75 -2.33 -14.88
C MET A 202 15.93 -2.08 -15.82
N GLU A 203 15.66 -1.62 -17.04
CA GLU A 203 16.70 -1.25 -18.00
C GLU A 203 17.59 -0.10 -17.48
N GLU A 204 17.01 0.93 -16.84
CA GLU A 204 17.76 2.02 -16.18
C GLU A 204 18.65 1.50 -15.03
N VAL A 205 18.15 0.55 -14.24
CA VAL A 205 18.91 -0.11 -13.15
C VAL A 205 20.09 -0.88 -13.72
N GLU A 206 19.87 -1.68 -14.76
CA GLU A 206 20.91 -2.47 -15.43
C GLU A 206 21.98 -1.58 -16.07
N GLU A 207 21.58 -0.50 -16.73
CA GLU A 207 22.50 0.49 -17.30
C GLU A 207 23.36 1.15 -16.22
N THR A 208 22.75 1.54 -15.10
CA THR A 208 23.46 2.12 -13.95
C THR A 208 24.45 1.13 -13.35
N ARG A 209 24.08 -0.16 -13.25
CA ARG A 209 24.97 -1.23 -12.78
C ARG A 209 26.15 -1.45 -13.75
N ARG A 210 25.90 -1.48 -15.07
CA ARG A 210 26.94 -1.62 -16.10
C ARG A 210 27.97 -0.49 -16.02
N ARG A 211 27.52 0.77 -15.96
CA ARG A 211 28.40 1.94 -15.82
C ARG A 211 29.27 1.90 -14.56
N ARG A 212 28.75 1.36 -13.45
CA ARG A 212 29.52 1.21 -12.20
C ARG A 212 30.54 0.06 -12.26
N GLY A 213 30.25 -0.99 -13.04
CA GLY A 213 31.16 -2.13 -13.24
C GLY A 213 32.30 -1.84 -14.20
N GLU A 214 32.10 -0.97 -15.19
CA GLU A 214 33.12 -0.56 -16.18
C GLU A 214 34.14 0.45 -15.62
N GLY A 215 33.89 1.02 -14.44
CA GLY A 215 34.76 1.99 -13.77
C GLY A 215 35.67 1.42 -12.67
N ARG A 216 35.78 0.08 -12.56
CA ARG A 216 36.69 -0.64 -11.65
C ARG A 216 37.70 -1.45 -12.45
#